data_AF-A0A6P7FJD0-F1
#
_entry.id   AF-A0A6P7FJD0-F1
#
_cell.length_a   1.000
_cell.length_b   1.000
_cell.length_c   1.000
_cell.angle_alpha   90.00
_cell.angle_beta   90.00
_cell.angle_gamma   90.00
#
_symmetry.space_group_name_H-M   'P 1'
#
loop_
_entity.id
_entity.type
_entity.pdbx_description
1 polymer ?
#
loop_
_entity_poly.entity_id
_entity_poly.type
_entity_poly.pdbx_seq_one_letter_code
_entity_poly.pdbx_strand_id
1 'polypeptide(L)'
;MRHNELFRIIQLFLLIHVTSSSTVFISDYGMSKMIELSTKMPYCVVQIDRGKIRDKLLSSDPRRVRKMSDDAVENLANVCKEDIESPFQGGFIYPGTKWCGPGTIANDYSDIGFLYKEDICCREHDLCTKSLAPGECKQGICNNSPFTRSHCDCDASFRKCLQTANTENANTIGAIFFNVVQVICFKERTPCSQWQSYNYNIITVDDPEQCPAHFTYSEKFVASKVDDLSYEWEERAHRFNGYLTYWHILSYAP
;
A
#
# COMPACT_ATOMS: atom_id res chain seq x y z
N MET A 1 -20.42 -49.05 -5.28
CA MET A 1 -19.01 -48.61 -5.12
C MET A 1 -18.66 -47.31 -5.88
N ARG A 2 -19.20 -47.02 -7.08
CA ARG A 2 -18.93 -45.75 -7.80
C ARG A 2 -19.58 -44.48 -7.22
N HIS A 3 -20.68 -44.59 -6.48
CA HIS A 3 -21.38 -43.43 -5.91
C HIS A 3 -20.62 -42.78 -4.73
N ASN A 4 -19.85 -43.56 -3.97
CA ASN A 4 -19.06 -43.05 -2.84
C ASN A 4 -17.78 -42.33 -3.29
N GLU A 5 -17.20 -42.73 -4.42
CA GLU A 5 -16.03 -42.06 -5.01
C GLU A 5 -16.42 -40.69 -5.59
N LEU A 6 -17.58 -40.58 -6.25
CA LEU A 6 -18.08 -39.30 -6.76
C LEU A 6 -18.40 -38.32 -5.61
N PHE A 7 -18.97 -38.80 -4.50
CA PHE A 7 -19.25 -37.99 -3.33
C PHE A 7 -17.97 -37.53 -2.61
N ARG A 8 -16.93 -38.38 -2.58
CA ARG A 8 -15.59 -38.02 -2.07
C ARG A 8 -14.88 -37.01 -2.95
N ILE A 9 -14.96 -37.15 -4.28
CA ILE A 9 -14.40 -36.18 -5.24
C ILE A 9 -15.12 -34.83 -5.11
N ILE A 10 -16.46 -34.82 -4.98
CA ILE A 10 -17.23 -33.58 -4.76
C ILE A 10 -16.89 -32.95 -3.40
N GLN A 11 -16.68 -33.73 -2.34
CA GLN A 11 -16.20 -33.20 -1.05
C GLN A 11 -14.76 -32.66 -1.13
N LEU A 12 -13.88 -33.31 -1.91
CA LEU A 12 -12.53 -32.81 -2.20
C LEU A 12 -12.55 -31.53 -3.04
N PHE A 13 -13.46 -31.39 -4.00
CA PHE A 13 -13.65 -30.16 -4.78
C PHE A 13 -14.30 -29.03 -3.95
N LEU A 14 -15.23 -29.35 -3.04
CA LEU A 14 -15.82 -28.38 -2.10
C LEU A 14 -14.82 -27.90 -1.05
N LEU A 15 -13.76 -28.65 -0.77
CA LEU A 15 -12.64 -28.22 0.09
C LEU A 15 -11.64 -27.29 -0.63
N ILE A 16 -11.69 -27.15 -1.97
CA ILE A 16 -10.68 -26.40 -2.76
C ILE A 16 -11.13 -24.96 -3.10
N HIS A 17 -12.32 -24.52 -2.71
CA HIS A 17 -12.73 -23.11 -2.84
C HIS A 17 -12.91 -22.42 -1.48
N VAL A 18 -12.07 -22.77 -0.50
CA VAL A 18 -11.78 -21.81 0.56
C VAL A 18 -10.88 -20.75 -0.06
N THR A 19 -11.48 -19.68 -0.59
CA THR A 19 -10.72 -18.44 -0.86
C THR A 19 -10.10 -18.04 0.48
N SER A 20 -8.78 -18.23 0.63
CA SER A 20 -8.06 -17.89 1.86
C SER A 20 -8.19 -16.39 2.08
N SER A 21 -8.97 -16.00 3.11
CA SER A 21 -9.06 -14.60 3.51
C SER A 21 -7.68 -14.16 3.99
N SER A 22 -7.09 -13.20 3.29
CA SER A 22 -5.87 -12.54 3.74
C SER A 22 -6.26 -11.32 4.56
N THR A 23 -5.81 -11.30 5.82
CA THR A 23 -6.05 -10.22 6.78
C THR A 23 -4.72 -9.72 7.33
N VAL A 24 -4.55 -8.41 7.42
CA VAL A 24 -3.39 -7.73 8.02
C VAL A 24 -3.89 -6.87 9.17
N PHE A 25 -3.18 -6.92 10.30
CA PHE A 25 -3.47 -6.10 11.47
C PHE A 25 -2.44 -4.99 11.58
N ILE A 26 -2.90 -3.77 11.78
CA ILE A 26 -2.08 -2.57 11.92
C ILE A 26 -2.37 -1.99 13.28
N SER A 27 -1.36 -1.80 14.12
CA SER A 27 -1.54 -1.17 15.42
C SER A 27 -0.61 0.02 15.59
N ASP A 28 -0.97 0.89 16.51
CA ASP A 28 -0.04 1.88 17.05
C ASP A 28 1.04 1.18 17.88
N TYR A 29 2.11 1.91 18.24
CA TYR A 29 3.16 1.34 19.08
C TYR A 29 2.65 0.97 20.47
N GLY A 30 1.69 1.76 20.99
CA GLY A 30 1.05 1.58 22.29
C GLY A 30 0.01 0.46 22.35
N MET A 31 -0.32 -0.21 21.24
CA MET A 31 -1.39 -1.22 21.15
C MET A 31 -2.74 -0.71 21.70
N SER A 32 -2.99 0.59 21.59
CA SER A 32 -4.23 1.24 22.02
C SER A 32 -5.29 1.20 20.92
N LYS A 33 -4.88 1.12 19.65
CA LYS A 33 -5.75 1.08 18.49
C LYS A 33 -5.22 0.06 17.49
N MET A 34 -6.13 -0.70 16.89
CA MET A 34 -5.81 -1.67 15.85
C MET A 34 -6.78 -1.58 14.69
N ILE A 35 -6.27 -1.66 13.48
CA ILE A 35 -7.02 -1.68 12.24
C ILE A 35 -6.82 -3.03 11.59
N GLU A 36 -7.92 -3.70 11.29
CA GLU A 36 -7.95 -4.93 10.51
C GLU A 36 -8.24 -4.57 9.06
N LEU A 37 -7.33 -4.90 8.16
CA LEU A 37 -7.55 -4.84 6.71
C LEU A 37 -7.70 -6.25 6.17
N SER A 38 -8.82 -6.51 5.48
CA SER A 38 -9.20 -7.83 4.99
C SER A 38 -9.50 -7.79 3.49
N THR A 39 -9.28 -8.93 2.83
CA THR A 39 -9.72 -9.19 1.45
C THR A 39 -11.19 -9.61 1.36
N LYS A 40 -11.86 -9.76 2.51
CA LYS A 40 -13.29 -10.07 2.63
C LYS A 40 -13.98 -9.04 3.51
N MET A 41 -15.24 -8.74 3.19
CA MET A 41 -16.07 -7.83 3.97
C MET A 41 -16.22 -8.31 5.43
N PRO A 42 -16.14 -7.41 6.43
CA PRO A 42 -15.77 -5.99 6.32
C PRO A 42 -14.30 -5.81 5.93
N TYR A 43 -14.01 -4.99 4.92
CA TYR A 43 -12.64 -4.79 4.40
C TYR A 43 -11.75 -4.03 5.37
N CYS A 44 -12.34 -3.15 6.17
CA CYS A 44 -11.63 -2.38 7.18
C CYS A 44 -12.42 -2.38 8.49
N VAL A 45 -11.75 -2.69 9.61
CA VAL A 45 -12.36 -2.63 10.94
C VAL A 45 -11.42 -1.99 11.95
N VAL A 46 -11.86 -0.88 12.56
CA VAL A 46 -11.15 -0.26 13.68
C VAL A 46 -11.53 -0.93 15.01
N GLN A 47 -10.53 -1.27 15.81
CA GLN A 47 -10.66 -1.81 17.16
C GLN A 47 -9.93 -0.90 18.14
N ILE A 48 -10.64 -0.47 19.18
CA ILE A 48 -10.12 0.37 20.28
C ILE A 48 -10.19 -0.35 21.64
N ASP A 49 -10.91 -1.47 21.70
CA ASP A 49 -11.04 -2.27 22.91
C ASP A 49 -9.76 -3.10 23.10
N ARG A 50 -9.02 -2.82 24.18
CA ARG A 50 -7.76 -3.49 24.50
C ARG A 50 -7.92 -5.00 24.69
N GLY A 51 -9.06 -5.47 25.21
CA GLY A 51 -9.37 -6.89 25.32
C GLY A 51 -9.47 -7.53 23.95
N LYS A 52 -10.27 -6.95 23.05
CA LYS A 52 -10.41 -7.44 21.67
C LYS A 52 -9.11 -7.39 20.87
N ILE A 53 -8.33 -6.32 21.03
CA ILE A 53 -7.01 -6.19 20.40
C ILE A 53 -6.11 -7.35 20.85
N ARG A 54 -6.06 -7.61 22.16
CA ARG A 54 -5.28 -8.71 22.73
C ARG A 54 -5.75 -10.07 22.21
N ASP A 55 -7.04 -10.31 22.16
CA ASP A 55 -7.60 -11.57 21.68
C ASP A 55 -7.26 -11.80 20.20
N LYS A 56 -7.32 -10.74 19.36
CA LYS A 56 -6.89 -10.81 17.96
C LYS A 56 -5.41 -11.12 17.80
N LEU A 57 -4.54 -10.55 18.63
CA LEU A 57 -3.10 -10.84 18.62
C LEU A 57 -2.81 -12.30 18.98
N LEU A 58 -3.53 -12.84 19.95
CA LEU A 58 -3.34 -14.22 20.41
C LEU A 58 -3.86 -15.25 19.40
N SER A 59 -4.88 -14.88 18.62
CA SER A 59 -5.52 -15.76 17.63
C SER A 59 -4.97 -15.63 16.20
N SER A 60 -4.16 -14.61 15.92
CA SER A 60 -3.64 -14.30 14.58
C SER A 60 -2.15 -14.64 14.42
N ASP A 61 -1.71 -14.86 13.18
CA ASP A 61 -0.28 -15.02 12.86
C ASP A 61 0.48 -13.72 13.19
N PRO A 62 1.47 -13.74 14.10
CA PRO A 62 2.26 -12.57 14.46
C PRO A 62 2.93 -11.88 13.26
N ARG A 63 3.21 -12.61 12.17
CA ARG A 63 3.81 -12.06 10.94
C ARG A 63 2.87 -11.12 10.19
N ARG A 64 1.57 -11.17 10.47
CA ARG A 64 0.53 -10.32 9.86
C ARG A 64 0.21 -9.08 10.69
N VAL A 65 0.91 -8.87 11.80
CA VAL A 65 0.76 -7.69 12.66
C VAL A 65 1.86 -6.68 12.35
N ARG A 66 1.46 -5.44 12.06
CA ARG A 66 2.34 -4.32 11.68
C ARG A 66 2.14 -3.17 12.65
N LYS A 67 3.22 -2.49 13.01
CA LYS A 67 3.19 -1.31 13.88
C LYS A 67 3.52 -0.05 13.10
N MET A 68 2.84 1.04 13.39
CA MET A 68 3.05 2.37 12.80
C MET A 68 3.01 3.46 13.87
N SER A 69 3.36 4.70 13.50
CA SER A 69 3.18 5.87 14.37
C SER A 69 1.69 6.09 14.67
N ASP A 70 1.43 6.66 15.84
CA ASP A 70 0.07 6.90 16.32
C ASP A 70 -0.72 7.77 15.33
N ASP A 71 -0.09 8.80 14.76
CA ASP A 71 -0.70 9.68 13.73
C ASP A 71 -1.12 8.91 12.47
N ALA A 72 -0.27 8.00 11.99
CA ALA A 72 -0.57 7.22 10.78
C ALA A 72 -1.70 6.22 11.03
N VAL A 73 -1.77 5.64 12.24
CA VAL A 73 -2.88 4.77 12.64
C VAL A 73 -4.17 5.57 12.81
N GLU A 74 -4.12 6.78 13.34
CA GLU A 74 -5.29 7.65 13.45
C GLU A 74 -5.83 8.03 12.07
N ASN A 75 -4.95 8.46 11.16
CA ASN A 75 -5.32 8.81 9.80
C ASN A 75 -5.97 7.61 9.09
N LEU A 76 -5.35 6.43 9.14
CA LEU A 76 -5.94 5.22 8.56
C LEU A 76 -7.25 4.81 9.26
N ALA A 77 -7.40 5.03 10.57
CA ALA A 77 -8.64 4.72 11.28
C ALA A 77 -9.79 5.64 10.86
N ASN A 78 -9.51 6.91 10.54
CA ASN A 78 -10.52 7.83 10.02
C ASN A 78 -10.97 7.43 8.62
N VAL A 79 -10.01 7.12 7.75
CA VAL A 79 -10.26 6.57 6.41
C VAL A 79 -11.09 5.27 6.49
N CYS A 80 -10.77 4.38 7.42
CA CYS A 80 -11.48 3.12 7.65
C CYS A 80 -12.97 3.30 8.01
N LYS A 81 -13.34 4.39 8.69
CA LYS A 81 -14.73 4.68 9.07
C LYS A 81 -15.55 5.19 7.89
N GLU A 82 -14.91 5.78 6.88
CA GLU A 82 -15.56 6.31 5.69
C GLU A 82 -15.79 5.22 4.62
N ASP A 83 -15.01 4.14 4.62
CA ASP A 83 -15.02 3.06 3.59
C ASP A 83 -16.12 1.99 3.78
N ILE A 84 -17.21 2.28 4.49
CA ILE A 84 -18.23 1.26 4.83
C ILE A 84 -19.04 0.80 3.59
N GLU A 85 -18.95 1.51 2.45
CA GLU A 85 -19.85 1.28 1.31
C GLU A 85 -19.18 0.90 -0.03
N SER A 86 -17.87 0.63 -0.10
CA SER A 86 -17.26 0.25 -1.39
C SER A 86 -17.59 -1.21 -1.77
N PRO A 87 -18.50 -1.45 -2.75
CA PRO A 87 -18.96 -2.78 -3.09
C PRO A 87 -18.10 -3.33 -4.22
N PHE A 88 -16.84 -3.67 -3.97
CA PHE A 88 -16.02 -4.32 -4.99
C PHE A 88 -15.32 -5.59 -4.51
N GLN A 89 -15.25 -6.56 -5.43
CA GLN A 89 -14.63 -7.87 -5.25
C GLN A 89 -13.10 -7.72 -5.33
N GLY A 90 -12.43 -7.35 -4.23
CA GLY A 90 -10.97 -7.31 -4.24
C GLY A 90 -10.27 -6.84 -2.98
N GLY A 91 -10.94 -6.02 -2.16
CA GLY A 91 -10.37 -5.47 -0.92
C GLY A 91 -10.56 -3.95 -0.79
N PHE A 92 -9.77 -3.35 0.10
CA PHE A 92 -9.80 -1.93 0.44
C PHE A 92 -9.22 -1.05 -0.68
N ILE A 93 -10.02 -0.11 -1.21
CA ILE A 93 -9.56 1.01 -2.06
C ILE A 93 -9.52 2.25 -1.18
N TYR A 94 -8.43 3.02 -1.22
CA TYR A 94 -8.31 4.22 -0.39
C TYR A 94 -9.43 5.23 -0.73
N PRO A 95 -10.30 5.61 0.23
CA PRO A 95 -11.35 6.61 0.05
C PRO A 95 -10.89 7.87 -0.67
N GLY A 96 -11.70 8.29 -1.64
CA GLY A 96 -11.40 9.46 -2.48
C GLY A 96 -10.46 9.20 -3.66
N THR A 97 -10.00 7.95 -3.81
CA THR A 97 -9.24 7.45 -4.96
C THR A 97 -10.06 6.39 -5.69
N LYS A 98 -9.66 6.07 -6.93
CA LYS A 98 -10.25 4.97 -7.70
C LYS A 98 -9.25 3.86 -8.01
N TRP A 99 -7.96 4.15 -7.90
CA TRP A 99 -6.85 3.27 -8.28
C TRP A 99 -5.97 2.85 -7.10
N CYS A 100 -6.11 3.45 -5.91
CA CYS A 100 -5.24 3.11 -4.77
C CYS A 100 -5.74 1.91 -3.96
N GLY A 101 -5.60 0.71 -4.50
CA GLY A 101 -5.83 -0.55 -3.78
C GLY A 101 -5.73 -1.77 -4.69
N PRO A 102 -6.34 -2.93 -4.32
CA PRO A 102 -6.33 -4.11 -5.17
C PRO A 102 -7.13 -3.91 -6.47
N GLY A 103 -6.44 -3.56 -7.55
CA GLY A 103 -7.07 -3.20 -8.82
C GLY A 103 -7.71 -1.81 -8.75
N THR A 104 -8.71 -1.56 -9.59
CA THR A 104 -9.33 -0.24 -9.72
C THR A 104 -10.86 -0.33 -9.79
N ILE A 105 -11.52 0.73 -9.29
CA ILE A 105 -12.97 0.97 -9.45
C ILE A 105 -13.25 2.05 -10.52
N ALA A 106 -12.22 2.51 -11.23
CA ALA A 106 -12.34 3.47 -12.31
C ALA A 106 -13.07 2.87 -13.51
N ASN A 107 -13.95 3.65 -14.14
CA ASN A 107 -14.62 3.23 -15.37
C ASN A 107 -13.67 3.20 -16.57
N ASP A 108 -12.72 4.13 -16.60
CA ASP A 108 -11.71 4.27 -17.64
C ASP A 108 -10.47 5.01 -17.11
N TYR A 109 -9.45 5.16 -17.97
CA TYR A 109 -8.18 5.81 -17.63
C TYR A 109 -8.32 7.24 -17.08
N SER A 110 -9.31 8.00 -17.56
CA SER A 110 -9.55 9.39 -17.17
C SER A 110 -10.40 9.51 -15.90
N ASP A 111 -10.99 8.39 -15.45
CA ASP A 111 -11.80 8.35 -14.25
C ASP A 111 -10.91 8.32 -12.99
N ILE A 112 -10.66 9.51 -12.45
CA ILE A 112 -9.78 9.77 -11.31
C ILE A 112 -10.63 10.32 -10.16
N GLY A 113 -10.35 9.83 -8.95
CA GLY A 113 -10.94 10.29 -7.70
C GLY A 113 -10.56 11.73 -7.34
N PHE A 114 -11.20 12.27 -6.31
CA PHE A 114 -10.99 13.66 -5.91
C PHE A 114 -9.61 13.89 -5.28
N LEU A 115 -8.99 12.86 -4.70
CA LEU A 115 -7.58 12.86 -4.29
C LEU A 115 -6.68 12.69 -5.53
N TYR A 116 -6.78 13.66 -6.44
CA TYR A 116 -6.26 13.59 -7.80
C TYR A 116 -4.75 13.33 -7.85
N LYS A 117 -3.96 13.95 -6.96
CA LYS A 117 -2.50 13.83 -6.95
C LYS A 117 -2.08 12.41 -6.57
N GLU A 118 -2.74 11.83 -5.59
CA GLU A 118 -2.50 10.49 -5.07
C GLU A 118 -2.99 9.43 -6.05
N ASP A 119 -4.19 9.62 -6.59
CA ASP A 119 -4.86 8.63 -7.42
C ASP A 119 -4.18 8.47 -8.78
N ILE A 120 -3.60 9.54 -9.34
CA ILE A 120 -2.72 9.41 -10.52
C ILE A 120 -1.49 8.56 -10.21
N CYS A 121 -0.86 8.74 -9.05
CA CYS A 121 0.30 7.91 -8.68
C CYS A 121 -0.08 6.42 -8.65
N CYS A 122 -1.26 6.09 -8.14
CA CYS A 122 -1.77 4.73 -8.10
C CYS A 122 -2.14 4.21 -9.50
N ARG A 123 -2.81 5.01 -10.34
CA ARG A 123 -3.12 4.63 -11.73
C ARG A 123 -1.85 4.28 -12.53
N GLU A 124 -0.83 5.15 -12.48
CA GLU A 124 0.42 4.89 -13.20
C GLU A 124 1.13 3.62 -12.68
N HIS A 125 0.99 3.30 -11.39
CA HIS A 125 1.51 2.08 -10.80
C HIS A 125 0.73 0.83 -11.23
N ASP A 126 -0.61 0.90 -11.22
CA ASP A 126 -1.51 -0.17 -11.67
C ASP A 126 -1.30 -0.53 -13.14
N LEU A 127 -0.98 0.46 -13.98
CA LEU A 127 -0.71 0.28 -15.41
C LEU A 127 0.75 -0.11 -15.72
N CYS A 128 1.52 -0.50 -14.70
CA CYS A 128 2.88 -1.00 -14.88
C CYS A 128 2.91 -2.20 -15.85
N THR A 129 3.56 -2.01 -17.00
CA THR A 129 3.68 -3.03 -18.06
C THR A 129 4.51 -4.24 -17.64
N LYS A 130 5.39 -4.07 -16.65
CA LYS A 130 6.19 -5.13 -16.04
C LYS A 130 5.56 -5.56 -14.71
N SER A 131 4.49 -6.32 -14.80
CA SER A 131 3.78 -6.87 -13.65
C SER A 131 3.52 -8.38 -13.78
N LEU A 132 3.27 -9.01 -12.64
CA LEU A 132 2.87 -10.40 -12.48
C LEU A 132 1.53 -10.46 -11.77
N ALA A 133 0.49 -10.86 -12.49
CA ALA A 133 -0.83 -11.11 -11.90
C ALA A 133 -0.77 -12.29 -10.90
N PRO A 134 -1.75 -12.42 -9.99
CA PRO A 134 -1.84 -13.59 -9.11
C PRO A 134 -1.80 -14.91 -9.90
N GLY A 135 -0.88 -15.81 -9.54
CA GLY A 135 -0.66 -17.10 -10.21
C GLY A 135 0.16 -17.03 -11.51
N GLU A 136 0.54 -15.85 -11.99
CA GLU A 136 1.31 -15.69 -13.22
C GLU A 136 2.79 -16.02 -13.02
N CYS A 137 3.40 -16.68 -14.00
CA CYS A 137 4.84 -16.99 -14.04
C CYS A 137 5.51 -16.39 -15.28
N LYS A 138 6.59 -15.63 -15.09
CA LYS A 138 7.47 -15.12 -16.16
C LYS A 138 8.91 -15.11 -15.68
N GLN A 139 9.89 -15.27 -16.60
CA GLN A 139 11.32 -15.09 -16.32
C GLN A 139 11.84 -15.87 -15.08
N GLY A 140 11.40 -17.13 -14.94
CA GLY A 140 11.83 -18.02 -13.86
C GLY A 140 11.23 -17.74 -12.48
N ILE A 141 10.27 -16.81 -12.35
CA ILE A 141 9.55 -16.52 -11.10
C ILE A 141 8.03 -16.65 -11.28
N CYS A 142 7.35 -17.03 -10.19
CA CYS A 142 5.89 -17.16 -10.14
C CYS A 142 5.32 -16.31 -9.00
N ASN A 143 4.28 -15.54 -9.27
CA ASN A 143 3.58 -14.79 -8.25
C ASN A 143 2.56 -15.66 -7.52
N ASN A 144 2.97 -16.26 -6.41
CA ASN A 144 2.08 -17.06 -5.55
C ASN A 144 1.25 -16.21 -4.57
N SER A 145 1.35 -14.88 -4.65
CA SER A 145 0.58 -13.93 -3.83
C SER A 145 -0.84 -13.79 -4.38
N PRO A 146 -1.85 -13.50 -3.53
CA PRO A 146 -3.18 -13.11 -3.99
C PRO A 146 -3.22 -11.70 -4.62
N PHE A 147 -2.12 -10.97 -4.57
CA PHE A 147 -1.99 -9.60 -5.10
C PHE A 147 -0.99 -9.54 -6.25
N THR A 148 -1.22 -8.65 -7.19
CA THR A 148 -0.29 -8.32 -8.27
C THR A 148 1.07 -7.91 -7.71
N ARG A 149 2.15 -8.35 -8.37
CA ARG A 149 3.52 -7.96 -8.06
C ARG A 149 4.06 -7.14 -9.21
N SER A 150 4.55 -5.94 -8.94
CA SER A 150 5.11 -5.05 -9.96
C SER A 150 6.64 -5.11 -9.99
N HIS A 151 7.24 -4.62 -11.07
CA HIS A 151 8.68 -4.44 -11.16
C HIS A 151 9.17 -3.38 -10.15
N CYS A 152 10.38 -3.56 -9.61
CA CYS A 152 10.90 -2.65 -8.58
C CYS A 152 11.04 -1.19 -9.06
N ASP A 153 11.21 -0.96 -10.37
CA ASP A 153 11.23 0.39 -10.95
C ASP A 153 9.85 1.07 -10.93
N CYS A 154 8.77 0.30 -11.08
CA CYS A 154 7.40 0.81 -10.95
C CYS A 154 7.14 1.19 -9.49
N ASP A 155 7.53 0.34 -8.54
CA ASP A 155 7.43 0.64 -7.11
C ASP A 155 8.28 1.86 -6.71
N ALA A 156 9.48 2.03 -7.28
CA ALA A 156 10.32 3.20 -7.04
C ALA A 156 9.70 4.48 -7.61
N SER A 157 9.12 4.41 -8.81
CA SER A 157 8.41 5.53 -9.44
C SER A 157 7.17 5.92 -8.64
N PHE A 158 6.41 4.93 -8.17
CA PHE A 158 5.24 5.14 -7.31
C PHE A 158 5.62 5.82 -5.99
N ARG A 159 6.66 5.33 -5.30
CA ARG A 159 7.19 5.95 -4.08
C ARG A 159 7.54 7.42 -4.32
N LYS A 160 8.26 7.71 -5.40
CA LYS A 160 8.68 9.07 -5.75
C LYS A 160 7.47 9.96 -6.09
N CYS A 161 6.46 9.43 -6.77
CA CYS A 161 5.25 10.16 -7.11
C CYS A 161 4.51 10.62 -5.84
N LEU A 162 4.29 9.69 -4.90
CA LEU A 162 3.66 10.00 -3.61
C LEU A 162 4.46 11.02 -2.79
N GLN A 163 5.79 10.89 -2.75
CA GLN A 163 6.66 11.88 -2.08
C GLN A 163 6.56 13.27 -2.73
N THR A 164 6.38 13.32 -4.05
CA THR A 164 6.23 14.58 -4.80
C THR A 164 4.86 15.21 -4.57
N ALA A 165 3.81 14.40 -4.40
CA ALA A 165 2.48 14.90 -4.04
C ALA A 165 2.51 15.69 -2.71
N ASN A 166 3.35 15.23 -1.76
CA ASN A 166 3.63 15.88 -0.47
C ASN A 166 2.38 16.27 0.32
N THR A 167 1.47 15.33 0.49
CA THR A 167 0.24 15.49 1.29
C THR A 167 0.18 14.44 2.40
N GLU A 168 -0.68 14.65 3.39
CA GLU A 168 -0.95 13.65 4.43
C GLU A 168 -1.55 12.35 3.86
N ASN A 169 -2.40 12.46 2.84
CA ASN A 169 -2.99 11.30 2.15
C ASN A 169 -1.93 10.52 1.39
N ALA A 170 -1.05 11.18 0.65
CA ALA A 170 0.06 10.54 -0.05
C ALA A 170 1.01 9.85 0.93
N ASN A 171 1.28 10.48 2.08
CA ASN A 171 2.09 9.91 3.14
C ASN A 171 1.45 8.65 3.73
N THR A 172 0.13 8.68 3.95
CA THR A 172 -0.64 7.54 4.47
C THR A 172 -0.66 6.38 3.46
N ILE A 173 -0.98 6.64 2.19
CA ILE A 173 -0.95 5.63 1.11
C ILE A 173 0.43 5.01 0.99
N GLY A 174 1.49 5.82 0.96
CA GLY A 174 2.87 5.35 0.89
C GLY A 174 3.25 4.48 2.08
N ALA A 175 2.87 4.89 3.29
CA ALA A 175 3.13 4.10 4.49
C ALA A 175 2.38 2.76 4.49
N ILE A 176 1.12 2.73 4.05
CA ILE A 176 0.36 1.48 3.91
C ILE A 176 1.05 0.56 2.91
N PHE A 177 1.37 1.05 1.71
CA PHE A 177 1.91 0.21 0.64
C PHE A 177 3.33 -0.31 0.96
N PHE A 178 4.27 0.58 1.30
CA PHE A 178 5.68 0.21 1.44
C PHE A 178 6.06 -0.27 2.85
N ASN A 179 5.37 0.20 3.90
CA ASN A 179 5.78 -0.08 5.28
C ASN A 179 4.89 -1.13 5.96
N VAL A 180 3.58 -1.13 5.68
CA VAL A 180 2.62 -2.07 6.27
C VAL A 180 2.50 -3.34 5.44
N VAL A 181 2.04 -3.21 4.19
CA VAL A 181 1.86 -4.35 3.29
C VAL A 181 3.22 -4.97 2.98
N GLN A 182 4.28 -4.14 2.97
CA GLN A 182 5.65 -4.54 2.65
C GLN A 182 5.68 -5.27 1.31
N VAL A 183 5.29 -4.55 0.27
CA VAL A 183 5.24 -5.12 -1.06
C VAL A 183 6.60 -5.70 -1.47
N ILE A 184 6.53 -6.90 -2.02
CA ILE A 184 7.62 -7.56 -2.71
C ILE A 184 7.48 -7.17 -4.18
N CYS A 185 8.56 -6.66 -4.76
CA CYS A 185 8.70 -6.40 -6.18
C CYS A 185 9.65 -7.42 -6.80
N PHE A 186 9.75 -7.44 -8.13
CA PHE A 186 10.77 -8.23 -8.82
C PHE A 186 11.66 -7.37 -9.69
N LYS A 187 12.89 -7.84 -9.91
CA LYS A 187 13.86 -7.24 -10.83
C LYS A 187 14.81 -8.30 -11.39
N GLU A 188 15.40 -8.03 -12.53
CA GLU A 188 16.39 -8.91 -13.15
C GLU A 188 17.67 -8.99 -12.30
N ARG A 189 18.33 -10.16 -12.27
CA ARG A 189 19.64 -10.30 -11.58
C ARG A 189 20.76 -9.65 -12.39
N THR A 190 21.57 -8.80 -11.78
CA THR A 190 22.77 -8.22 -12.39
C THR A 190 23.96 -9.19 -12.40
N PRO A 191 24.83 -9.18 -13.43
CA PRO A 191 24.79 -8.27 -14.58
C PRO A 191 23.87 -8.77 -15.70
N CYS A 192 22.91 -7.93 -16.10
CA CYS A 192 22.34 -7.94 -17.45
C CYS A 192 23.20 -6.98 -18.29
N SER A 193 24.51 -7.21 -18.38
CA SER A 193 25.39 -6.20 -18.98
C SER A 193 25.07 -6.02 -20.46
N GLN A 194 25.06 -4.76 -20.92
CA GLN A 194 25.19 -4.39 -22.34
C GLN A 194 26.51 -4.90 -22.98
N TRP A 195 27.33 -5.67 -22.23
CA TRP A 195 28.63 -6.21 -22.61
C TRP A 195 28.62 -7.69 -22.99
N GLN A 196 27.45 -8.33 -23.11
CA GLN A 196 27.37 -9.63 -23.80
C GLN A 196 27.43 -9.50 -25.34
N SER A 197 27.64 -8.29 -25.89
CA SER A 197 27.65 -8.06 -27.35
C SER A 197 28.99 -8.26 -28.06
N TYR A 198 30.06 -8.71 -27.40
CA TYR A 198 31.37 -8.84 -28.09
C TYR A 198 32.05 -10.22 -28.04
N ASN A 199 31.56 -11.22 -27.32
CA ASN A 199 32.17 -12.56 -27.35
C ASN A 199 31.18 -13.69 -27.03
N TYR A 200 30.18 -13.89 -27.87
CA TYR A 200 29.48 -15.17 -27.91
C TYR A 200 29.18 -15.59 -29.35
N ASN A 201 30.24 -16.00 -30.04
CA ASN A 201 30.07 -16.98 -31.09
C ASN A 201 29.89 -18.35 -30.41
N ILE A 202 28.79 -19.03 -30.73
CA ILE A 202 28.53 -20.48 -30.65
C ILE A 202 27.62 -20.96 -29.47
N ILE A 203 26.38 -21.36 -29.86
CA ILE A 203 25.42 -22.31 -29.21
C ILE A 203 24.56 -21.72 -28.08
N THR A 204 23.24 -21.48 -28.13
CA THR A 204 22.11 -21.99 -28.92
C THR A 204 21.10 -20.86 -29.14
N VAL A 205 20.56 -20.78 -30.35
CA VAL A 205 19.31 -20.09 -30.62
C VAL A 205 18.21 -21.04 -30.13
N ASP A 206 17.88 -21.04 -28.83
CA ASP A 206 16.67 -21.69 -28.24
C ASP A 206 16.57 -21.59 -26.68
N ASP A 207 17.16 -20.59 -26.01
CA ASP A 207 16.92 -20.37 -24.58
C ASP A 207 16.40 -18.95 -24.28
N PRO A 208 15.08 -18.76 -24.09
CA PRO A 208 14.50 -17.47 -23.76
C PRO A 208 14.66 -17.06 -22.28
N GLU A 209 15.44 -17.79 -21.45
CA GLU A 209 15.70 -17.41 -20.06
C GLU A 209 16.78 -16.31 -19.94
N GLN A 210 16.56 -15.22 -20.67
CA GLN A 210 17.43 -14.05 -20.68
C GLN A 210 17.22 -13.25 -19.40
N CYS A 211 18.08 -13.52 -18.41
CA CYS A 211 18.17 -12.94 -17.06
C CYS A 211 17.06 -13.39 -16.09
N PRO A 212 17.33 -14.37 -15.21
CA PRO A 212 16.36 -14.80 -14.21
C PRO A 212 16.00 -13.63 -13.29
N ALA A 213 14.71 -13.40 -13.12
CA ALA A 213 14.21 -12.42 -12.17
C ALA A 213 14.31 -12.97 -10.74
N HIS A 214 14.31 -12.06 -9.77
CA HIS A 214 14.18 -12.44 -8.37
C HIS A 214 13.29 -11.45 -7.64
N PHE A 215 12.61 -11.96 -6.63
CA PHE A 215 11.82 -11.15 -5.71
C PHE A 215 12.71 -10.45 -4.69
N THR A 216 12.38 -9.21 -4.36
CA THR A 216 12.98 -8.42 -3.29
C THR A 216 11.93 -7.51 -2.66
N TYR A 217 12.18 -7.02 -1.45
CA TYR A 217 11.34 -5.98 -0.87
C TYR A 217 11.58 -4.64 -1.54
N SER A 218 10.51 -3.89 -1.74
CA SER A 218 10.58 -2.49 -2.14
C SER A 218 11.15 -1.64 -1.00
N GLU A 219 11.83 -0.55 -1.33
CA GLU A 219 12.35 0.35 -0.30
C GLU A 219 11.19 0.97 0.49
N LYS A 220 11.41 1.16 1.79
CA LYS A 220 10.44 1.76 2.69
C LYS A 220 10.07 3.18 2.25
N PHE A 221 8.85 3.57 2.54
CA PHE A 221 8.38 4.92 2.32
C PHE A 221 8.77 5.82 3.48
N VAL A 222 9.41 6.94 3.18
CA VAL A 222 9.70 8.02 4.13
C VAL A 222 8.79 9.18 3.76
N ALA A 223 7.90 9.53 4.68
CA ALA A 223 6.99 10.66 4.54
C ALA A 223 7.77 11.96 4.40
N SER A 224 7.39 12.77 3.43
CA SER A 224 7.85 14.15 3.35
C SER A 224 7.21 14.94 4.49
N LYS A 225 7.97 15.88 5.09
CA LYS A 225 7.37 16.86 6.01
C LYS A 225 6.35 17.63 5.18
N VAL A 226 5.06 17.41 5.45
CA VAL A 226 4.02 18.29 4.93
C VAL A 226 4.40 19.66 5.46
N ASP A 227 4.65 20.63 4.58
CA ASP A 227 5.06 21.96 4.99
C ASP A 227 3.88 22.57 5.76
N ASP A 228 3.91 22.44 7.09
CA ASP A 228 2.98 23.05 8.05
C ASP A 228 3.22 24.55 8.17
N LEU A 229 3.45 25.21 7.03
CA LEU A 229 3.71 26.64 6.97
C LEU A 229 2.41 27.43 7.19
N SER A 230 1.22 26.85 7.04
CA SER A 230 -0.04 27.56 7.32
C SER A 230 -0.21 27.90 8.80
N TYR A 231 0.26 27.05 9.73
CA TYR A 231 0.21 27.36 11.16
C TYR A 231 1.33 28.33 11.59
N GLU A 232 2.51 28.25 10.99
CA GLU A 232 3.64 29.12 11.32
C GLU A 232 3.41 30.59 10.89
N TRP A 233 2.65 30.85 9.81
CA TRP A 233 2.29 32.21 9.40
C TRP A 233 1.28 32.85 10.35
N GLU A 234 0.28 32.11 10.86
CA GLU A 234 -0.68 32.64 11.84
C GLU A 234 0.00 32.94 13.19
N GLU A 235 0.90 32.06 13.66
CA GLU A 235 1.68 32.35 14.86
C GLU A 235 2.64 33.53 14.68
N ARG A 236 3.28 33.70 13.52
CA ARG A 236 4.10 34.89 13.21
C ARG A 236 3.24 36.15 13.11
N ALA A 237 2.09 36.08 12.46
CA ALA A 237 1.18 37.23 12.34
C ALA A 237 0.67 37.68 13.72
N HIS A 238 0.32 36.74 14.61
CA HIS A 238 -0.05 37.04 15.99
C HIS A 238 1.11 37.59 16.82
N ARG A 239 2.34 37.09 16.63
CA ARG A 239 3.53 37.64 17.28
C ARG A 239 3.84 39.07 16.81
N PHE A 240 3.77 39.33 15.50
CA PHE A 240 4.00 40.67 14.93
C PHE A 240 2.92 41.69 15.36
N ASN A 241 1.65 41.28 15.44
CA ASN A 241 0.58 42.16 15.92
C ASN A 241 0.69 42.43 17.44
N GLY A 242 1.16 41.45 18.22
CA GLY A 242 1.43 41.61 19.65
C GLY A 242 2.56 42.62 19.94
N TYR A 243 3.62 42.65 19.11
CA TYR A 243 4.68 43.64 19.24
C TYR A 243 4.21 45.05 18.88
N LEU A 244 3.40 45.23 17.83
CA LEU A 244 2.86 46.55 17.46
C LEU A 244 1.95 47.15 18.54
N THR A 245 1.16 46.33 19.24
CA THR A 245 0.37 46.78 20.40
C THR A 245 1.23 47.16 21.61
N TYR A 246 2.36 46.47 21.85
CA TYR A 246 3.25 46.75 22.98
C TYR A 246 4.07 48.03 22.79
N TRP A 247 4.48 48.34 21.55
CA TRP A 247 5.17 49.58 21.20
C TRP A 247 4.25 50.81 21.30
N HIS A 248 2.96 50.67 20.97
CA HIS A 248 2.00 51.77 21.13
C HIS A 248 1.69 52.10 22.60
N ILE A 249 1.74 51.12 23.51
CA ILE A 249 1.49 51.33 24.95
C ILE A 249 2.71 51.95 25.64
N LEU A 250 3.94 51.59 25.24
CA LEU A 250 5.18 52.14 25.84
C LEU A 250 5.54 53.56 25.37
N SER A 251 4.86 54.08 24.34
CA SER A 251 5.09 55.44 23.82
C SER A 251 4.18 56.51 24.44
N TYR A 252 3.24 56.12 25.31
CA TYR A 252 2.22 56.99 25.93
C TYR A 252 2.07 56.76 27.45
N ALA A 253 3.12 56.34 28.14
CA ALA A 253 3.17 56.40 29.59
C ALA A 253 3.83 57.74 30.01
N PRO A 254 3.14 58.60 30.79
CA PRO A 254 3.63 59.93 31.18
C PRO A 254 4.81 59.90 32.17
#